data_AF-A0A818PZ89-F1
#
_entry.id   AF-A0A818PZ89-F1
#
_cell.length_a   1.000
_cell.length_b   1.000
_cell.length_c   1.000
_cell.angle_alpha   90.00
_cell.angle_beta   90.00
_cell.angle_gamma   90.00
#
_symmetry.space_group_name_H-M   'P 1'
#
loop_
_entity.id
_entity.type
_entity.pdbx_description
1 polymer ?
#
loop_
_entity_poly.entity_id
_entity_poly.type
_entity_poly.pdbx_seq_one_letter_code
_entity_poly.pdbx_strand_id
1 'polypeptide(L)'
;VVIPRSAIQAKGLLLSCIKDDNPCIFFEPKILYRSAKEDVPLKEYTIPLSKAQVISEGSDVTLVSWGTQVHVMREVAQMAAKENIS
;
A
#
# COMPACT_ATOMS: atom_id res chain seq x y z
N VAL A 1 7.14 11.09 -5.32
CA VAL A 1 5.66 10.95 -5.35
C VAL A 1 5.30 9.67 -4.62
N VAL A 2 4.36 9.71 -3.68
CA VAL A 2 4.05 8.57 -2.79
C VAL A 2 2.54 8.40 -2.67
N ILE A 3 2.05 7.15 -2.69
CA ILE A 3 0.63 6.80 -2.64
C ILE A 3 0.44 5.61 -1.68
N PRO A 4 -0.12 5.81 -0.47
CA PRO A 4 -0.37 4.72 0.48
C PRO A 4 -1.64 3.94 0.09
N ARG A 5 -1.73 2.68 0.54
CA ARG A 5 -2.94 1.84 0.35
C ARG A 5 -3.75 1.55 1.61
N SER A 6 -3.24 1.96 2.79
CA SER A 6 -3.80 1.61 4.09
C SER A 6 -3.46 2.66 5.16
N ALA A 7 -4.12 2.62 6.31
CA ALA A 7 -3.90 3.58 7.39
C ALA A 7 -2.50 3.43 8.02
N ILE A 8 -2.04 2.18 8.22
CA ILE A 8 -0.66 1.91 8.69
C ILE A 8 0.36 2.46 7.68
N GLN A 9 0.14 2.21 6.39
CA GLN A 9 1.03 2.73 5.36
C GLN A 9 1.01 4.26 5.29
N ALA A 10 -0.17 4.87 5.39
CA ALA A 10 -0.32 6.32 5.31
C ALA A 10 0.49 7.02 6.40
N LYS A 11 0.40 6.58 7.66
CA LYS A 11 1.20 7.15 8.75
C LYS A 11 2.70 6.99 8.50
N GLY A 12 3.16 5.76 8.26
CA GLY A 12 4.60 5.49 8.12
C GLY A 12 5.23 6.20 6.92
N LEU A 13 4.53 6.23 5.78
CA LEU A 13 5.04 6.87 4.56
C LEU A 13 4.94 8.40 4.64
N LEU A 14 3.87 8.97 5.21
CA LEU A 14 3.77 10.42 5.37
C LEU A 14 4.85 10.96 6.31
N LEU A 15 5.10 10.28 7.43
CA LEU A 15 6.20 10.65 8.33
C LEU A 15 7.56 10.54 7.64
N SER A 16 7.72 9.60 6.71
CA SER A 16 8.95 9.47 5.93
C SER A 16 9.09 10.61 4.92
N CYS A 17 8.01 11.01 4.23
CA CYS A 17 7.99 12.18 3.35
C CYS A 17 8.29 13.50 4.08
N ILE A 18 7.80 13.66 5.32
CA ILE A 18 8.04 14.86 6.14
C ILE A 18 9.51 14.96 6.55
N LYS A 19 10.18 13.82 6.76
CA LYS A 19 11.59 13.75 7.17
C LYS A 19 12.58 13.72 6.03
N ASP A 20 12.12 13.53 4.80
CA ASP A 20 12.98 13.44 3.63
C ASP A 20 13.46 14.84 3.22
N ASP A 21 14.74 14.97 2.87
CA ASP A 21 15.33 16.25 2.45
C ASP A 21 14.86 16.69 1.05
N ASN A 22 14.13 15.83 0.32
CA ASN A 22 13.60 16.11 -1.01
C ASN A 22 12.11 16.47 -0.98
N PRO A 23 11.63 17.33 -1.91
CA PRO A 23 10.22 17.66 -2.00
C PRO A 23 9.38 16.41 -2.29
N CYS A 24 8.38 16.17 -1.44
CA CYS A 24 7.49 15.02 -1.54
C CYS A 24 6.05 15.43 -1.91
N ILE A 25 5.51 14.83 -2.98
CA ILE A 25 4.07 14.87 -3.30
C ILE A 25 3.43 13.58 -2.78
N PHE A 26 2.47 13.72 -1.87
CA PHE A 26 1.76 12.61 -1.22
C PHE A 26 0.29 12.62 -1.65
N PHE A 27 -0.15 11.57 -2.36
CA PHE A 27 -1.54 11.44 -2.78
C PHE A 27 -2.30 10.47 -1.90
N GLU A 28 -3.33 10.96 -1.22
CA GLU A 28 -4.18 10.17 -0.33
C GLU A 28 -5.41 9.66 -1.11
N PRO A 29 -5.56 8.34 -1.34
CA PRO A 29 -6.72 7.83 -2.06
C PRO A 29 -8.01 8.10 -1.25
N LYS A 30 -8.77 9.13 -1.65
CA LYS A 30 -9.91 9.66 -0.89
C LYS A 30 -10.93 8.62 -0.44
N ILE A 31 -11.14 7.59 -1.26
CA ILE A 31 -12.11 6.51 -0.99
C ILE A 31 -11.68 5.66 0.23
N LEU A 32 -10.38 5.63 0.54
CA LEU A 32 -9.82 4.83 1.62
C LEU A 32 -9.86 5.53 2.99
N TYR A 33 -10.21 6.82 3.07
CA TYR A 33 -10.20 7.56 4.34
C TYR A 33 -11.06 6.92 5.43
N ARG A 34 -12.17 6.28 5.05
CA ARG A 34 -13.13 5.69 5.98
C ARG A 34 -13.56 4.28 5.58
N SER A 35 -12.86 3.66 4.63
CA SER A 35 -13.24 2.33 4.12
C SER A 35 -12.88 1.20 5.08
N ALA A 36 -11.84 1.39 5.90
CA ALA A 36 -11.38 0.38 6.86
C ALA A 36 -10.71 1.03 8.07
N LYS A 37 -10.75 0.34 9.21
CA LYS A 37 -9.97 0.67 10.41
C LYS A 37 -8.84 -0.34 10.54
N GLU A 38 -7.64 0.15 10.82
CA GLU A 38 -6.46 -0.67 11.13
C GLU A 38 -5.91 -0.25 12.50
N ASP A 39 -5.27 -1.18 13.19
CA ASP A 39 -4.55 -0.89 14.43
C ASP A 39 -3.24 -0.17 14.10
N VAL A 40 -3.33 1.15 13.99
CA VAL A 40 -2.18 2.01 13.72
C VAL A 40 -1.39 2.25 15.01
N PRO A 41 -0.10 1.87 15.09
CA PRO A 41 0.70 2.14 16.29
C PRO A 41 0.70 3.62 16.63
N LEU A 42 0.50 3.98 17.90
CA LEU A 42 0.52 5.39 18.34
C LEU A 42 1.94 5.96 18.31
N LYS A 43 2.94 5.16 18.69
CA LYS A 43 4.35 5.52 18.59
C LYS A 43 4.72 5.87 17.15
N GLU A 44 5.74 6.71 17.02
CA GLU A 44 6.28 7.08 15.73
C GLU A 44 6.94 5.88 15.04
N TYR A 45 6.73 5.76 13.73
CA TYR A 45 7.44 4.82 12.87
C TYR A 45 7.47 5.36 11.45
N THR A 46 8.43 4.91 10.67
CA THR A 46 8.63 5.27 9.27
C THR A 46 8.59 4.02 8.39
N ILE A 47 8.17 4.19 7.15
CA ILE A 47 8.23 3.15 6.12
C ILE A 47 9.17 3.65 5.02
N PRO A 48 10.17 2.87 4.58
CA PRO A 48 11.13 3.32 3.58
C PRO A 48 10.46 3.83 2.31
N LEU A 49 10.86 5.02 1.86
CA LEU A 49 10.50 5.53 0.54
C LEU A 49 11.19 4.69 -0.54
N SER A 50 10.67 4.74 -1.77
CA SER A 50 11.22 4.02 -2.93
C SER A 50 11.31 2.49 -2.75
N LYS A 51 10.52 1.92 -1.84
CA LYS A 51 10.44 0.47 -1.59
C LYS A 51 9.02 -0.04 -1.76
N ALA A 52 8.83 -0.96 -2.70
CA ALA A 52 7.58 -1.69 -2.85
C ALA A 52 7.42 -2.75 -1.76
N GLN A 53 6.18 -3.19 -1.53
CA GLN A 53 5.87 -4.29 -0.63
C GLN A 53 5.25 -5.44 -1.43
N VAL A 54 5.80 -6.63 -1.29
CA VAL A 54 5.16 -7.88 -1.72
C VAL A 54 4.10 -8.24 -0.68
N ILE A 55 2.84 -8.31 -1.09
CA ILE A 55 1.70 -8.61 -0.21
C ILE A 55 1.22 -10.06 -0.34
N SER A 56 1.55 -10.71 -1.44
CA SER A 56 1.30 -12.12 -1.74
C SER A 56 2.41 -12.59 -2.67
N GLU A 57 2.96 -13.76 -2.39
CA GLU A 57 3.91 -14.42 -3.29
C GLU A 57 3.14 -15.28 -4.31
N GLY A 58 3.74 -15.50 -5.47
CA GLY A 58 3.18 -16.25 -6.60
C GLY A 58 4.27 -16.53 -7.64
N SER A 59 4.01 -17.42 -8.59
CA SER A 59 5.00 -17.84 -9.59
C SER A 59 4.52 -17.79 -11.04
N ASP A 60 3.23 -17.59 -11.30
CA ASP A 60 2.70 -17.58 -12.67
C ASP A 60 2.62 -16.16 -13.23
N VAL A 61 2.26 -15.18 -12.39
CA VAL A 61 2.14 -13.78 -12.81
C VAL A 61 2.46 -12.78 -11.69
N THR A 62 3.03 -11.63 -12.05
CA THR A 62 3.24 -10.51 -11.12
C THR A 62 2.18 -9.43 -11.32
N LEU A 63 1.44 -9.12 -10.27
CA LEU A 63 0.48 -8.02 -10.22
C LEU A 63 1.09 -6.80 -9.51
N VAL A 64 1.16 -5.65 -10.19
CA VAL A 64 1.72 -4.40 -9.64
C VAL A 64 0.66 -3.31 -9.58
N SER A 65 0.42 -2.75 -8.40
CA SER A 65 -0.48 -1.61 -8.20
C SER A 65 -0.12 -0.80 -6.95
N TRP A 66 -0.82 0.32 -6.77
CA TRP A 66 -0.72 1.23 -5.64
C TRP A 66 -2.09 1.82 -5.28
N GLY A 67 -2.19 2.44 -4.11
CA GLY A 67 -3.42 3.07 -3.62
C GLY A 67 -4.60 2.10 -3.55
N THR A 68 -5.79 2.56 -3.95
CA THR A 68 -7.02 1.76 -3.94
C THR A 68 -6.93 0.50 -4.80
N GLN A 69 -6.17 0.55 -5.90
CA GLN A 69 -6.11 -0.55 -6.87
C GLN A 69 -5.48 -1.82 -6.28
N VAL A 70 -4.72 -1.72 -5.18
CA VAL A 70 -4.18 -2.88 -4.48
C VAL A 70 -5.29 -3.79 -3.94
N HIS A 71 -6.42 -3.21 -3.51
CA HIS A 71 -7.56 -3.99 -3.02
C HIS A 71 -8.23 -4.77 -4.16
N VAL A 72 -8.41 -4.12 -5.32
CA VAL A 72 -8.91 -4.77 -6.54
C VAL A 72 -7.98 -5.90 -6.97
N MET A 73 -6.67 -5.67 -7.01
CA MET A 73 -5.71 -6.70 -7.40
C MET A 73 -5.67 -7.87 -6.43
N ARG A 74 -5.89 -7.63 -5.13
CA ARG A 74 -5.99 -8.71 -4.15
C ARG A 74 -7.21 -9.59 -4.39
N GLU A 75 -8.35 -9.00 -4.72
CA GLU A 75 -9.55 -9.76 -5.10
C GLU A 75 -9.33 -10.54 -6.41
N VAL A 76 -8.70 -9.93 -7.41
CA VAL A 76 -8.33 -10.60 -8.67
C VAL A 76 -7.37 -11.77 -8.43
N ALA A 77 -6.37 -11.60 -7.57
CA ALA A 77 -5.45 -12.68 -7.22
C ALA A 77 -6.19 -13.86 -6.55
N GLN A 78 -7.18 -13.58 -5.69
CA GLN A 78 -8.02 -14.62 -5.10
C GLN A 78 -8.94 -15.30 -6.13
N MET A 79 -9.38 -14.60 -7.17
CA MET A 79 -10.13 -15.20 -8.27
C MET A 79 -9.23 -16.10 -9.11
N ALA A 80 -8.03 -15.62 -9.49
CA ALA A 80 -7.04 -16.37 -10.26
C ALA A 80 -6.56 -17.64 -9.52
N ALA A 81 -6.40 -17.56 -8.20
CA ALA A 81 -6.02 -18.70 -7.38
C ALA A 81 -7.04 -19.86 -7.45
N LYS A 82 -8.33 -19.59 -7.70
CA LYS A 82 -9.36 -20.63 -7.91
C LYS A 82 -9.17 -21.39 -9.22
N GLU A 83 -8.50 -20.76 -10.19
CA GLU A 83 -8.11 -21.34 -11.47
C GLU A 83 -6.68 -21.93 -11.41
N ASN A 84 -6.09 -22.04 -10.20
CA ASN A 84 -4.71 -22.49 -9.96
C ASN A 84 -3.63 -21.59 -10.60
N ILE A 85 -3.91 -20.29 -10.71
CA ILE A 85 -2.94 -19.27 -11.15
C ILE A 85 -2.48 -18.49 -9.92
N SER A 86 -1.16 -18.46 -9.71
CA SER A 86 -0.47 -17.82 -8.57
C SER A 86 0.23 -16.51 -8.94
#